data_AF-A0A5C6QS52-F1
#
_entry.id   AF-A0A5C6QS52-F1
#
_cell.length_a   1.000
_cell.length_b   1.000
_cell.length_c   1.000
_cell.angle_alpha   90.00
_cell.angle_beta   90.00
_cell.angle_gamma   90.00
#
_symmetry.space_group_name_H-M   'P 1'
#
loop_
_entity.id
_entity.type
_entity.pdbx_description
1 polymer ?
#
loop_
_entity_poly.entity_id
_entity_poly.type
_entity_poly.pdbx_seq_one_letter_code
_entity_poly.pdbx_strand_id
1 'polypeptide(L)'
;MMEYKIVLVAVCTTLIMGSSIAKEAEVNSQEKVKYSKHWLLDEGDKTKRINKLETYLRGFDQPMLEVGQRYESLYQALQDENYDFAAYQWKKIKKTIDNGLMKRPARRKSADLFLLNQTWKEVFDNIMSKDKSIAWKGFDKATVACLSCHAAEGVSFVNNQPLFRLRVNDKK
;
A
#
# COMPACT_ATOMS: atom_id res chain seq x y z
N MET A 1 -0.37 -0.07 -74.18
CA MET A 1 0.38 1.05 -74.79
C MET A 1 0.77 1.95 -73.63
N MET A 2 1.89 1.72 -72.94
CA MET A 2 3.28 2.06 -73.34
C MET A 2 3.35 3.57 -73.58
N GLU A 3 4.06 4.35 -72.77
CA GLU A 3 5.48 4.57 -72.99
C GLU A 3 6.33 4.69 -71.70
N TYR A 4 7.31 3.80 -71.58
CA TYR A 4 8.50 3.97 -70.76
C TYR A 4 9.54 4.73 -71.59
N LYS A 5 9.99 5.90 -71.13
CA LYS A 5 11.17 6.55 -71.68
C LYS A 5 12.41 6.09 -70.93
N ILE A 6 13.14 5.18 -71.56
CA ILE A 6 14.53 4.81 -71.25
C ILE A 6 15.42 5.80 -72.02
N VAL A 7 16.21 6.62 -71.32
CA VAL A 7 17.35 7.32 -71.93
C VAL A 7 18.53 7.38 -70.96
N LEU A 8 19.58 6.70 -71.40
CA LEU A 8 21.02 6.82 -71.16
C LEU A 8 21.58 6.98 -69.74
N VAL A 9 22.28 5.91 -69.37
CA VAL A 9 23.48 5.87 -68.53
C VAL A 9 24.51 6.91 -69.01
N ALA A 10 24.92 7.80 -68.11
CA ALA A 10 26.19 8.51 -68.18
C ALA A 10 26.90 8.32 -66.83
N VAL A 11 27.89 7.41 -66.83
CA VAL A 11 28.83 7.24 -65.73
C VAL A 11 29.80 8.42 -65.76
N CYS A 12 29.58 9.39 -64.86
CA CYS A 12 30.60 10.38 -64.50
C CYS A 12 31.03 10.13 -63.07
N THR A 13 32.03 9.27 -62.92
CA THR A 13 32.88 9.19 -61.74
C THR A 13 33.67 10.49 -61.60
N THR A 14 33.18 11.41 -60.79
CA THR A 14 34.00 12.47 -60.19
C THR A 14 33.94 12.32 -58.68
N LEU A 15 35.07 11.88 -58.10
CA LEU A 15 35.38 12.04 -56.70
C LEU A 15 35.22 13.52 -56.32
N ILE A 16 34.24 13.82 -55.47
CA ILE A 16 34.28 14.99 -54.62
C ILE A 16 34.32 14.47 -53.19
N MET A 17 35.56 14.41 -52.66
CA MET A 17 35.81 14.40 -51.23
C MET A 17 35.20 15.66 -50.62
N GLY A 18 34.51 15.52 -49.49
CA GLY A 18 34.15 16.65 -48.64
C GLY A 18 32.67 16.98 -48.61
N SER A 19 31.91 16.25 -47.80
CA SER A 19 30.78 16.80 -47.01
C SER A 19 30.24 15.75 -46.03
N SER A 20 31.12 15.10 -45.28
CA SER A 20 30.74 14.35 -44.08
C SER A 20 30.57 15.28 -42.88
N ILE A 21 29.82 16.39 -42.99
CA ILE A 21 29.47 17.24 -41.83
C ILE A 21 28.13 17.96 -42.11
N ALA A 22 27.02 17.23 -42.20
CA ALA A 22 25.68 17.81 -42.04
C ALA A 22 24.61 16.71 -41.87
N LYS A 23 24.83 15.74 -40.97
CA LYS A 23 23.75 14.83 -40.55
C LYS A 23 23.89 14.25 -39.14
N GLU A 24 24.57 14.99 -38.26
CA GLU A 24 24.68 14.68 -36.84
C GLU A 24 24.46 15.96 -36.04
N ALA A 25 23.28 16.56 -36.18
CA ALA A 25 22.83 17.65 -35.32
C ALA A 25 21.30 17.63 -35.14
N GLU A 26 20.70 16.45 -35.05
CA GLU A 26 19.51 16.26 -34.22
C GLU A 26 19.96 15.53 -32.96
N VAL A 27 20.88 16.18 -32.22
CA VAL A 27 21.11 15.85 -30.82
C VAL A 27 19.83 16.29 -30.10
N ASN A 28 18.92 15.33 -29.95
CA ASN A 28 17.86 15.24 -28.96
C ASN A 28 17.92 16.34 -27.90
N SER A 29 17.32 17.50 -28.17
CA SER A 29 17.01 18.51 -27.17
C SER A 29 15.77 18.06 -26.41
N GLN A 30 15.86 16.92 -25.73
CA GLN A 30 14.98 16.62 -24.62
C GLN A 30 15.29 17.65 -23.54
N GLU A 31 14.56 18.76 -23.59
CA GLU A 31 14.45 19.72 -22.50
C GLU A 31 14.20 18.90 -21.23
N LYS A 32 15.18 18.86 -20.32
CA LYS A 32 15.06 18.12 -19.06
C LYS A 32 13.89 18.74 -18.31
N VAL A 33 12.74 18.07 -18.33
CA VAL A 33 11.56 18.48 -17.59
C VAL A 33 11.98 18.68 -16.13
N LYS A 34 12.04 19.93 -15.70
CA LYS A 34 12.43 20.28 -14.34
C LYS A 34 11.21 20.08 -13.46
N TYR A 35 11.13 18.92 -12.81
CA TYR A 35 10.06 18.66 -11.84
C TYR A 35 10.20 19.62 -10.65
N SER A 36 9.17 20.44 -10.46
CA SER A 36 9.08 21.34 -9.33
C SER A 36 8.85 20.58 -8.01
N LYS A 37 9.39 21.10 -6.91
CA LYS A 37 9.15 20.57 -5.55
C LYS A 37 7.73 20.90 -5.06
N HIS A 38 7.04 21.83 -5.71
CA HIS A 38 5.70 22.30 -5.37
C HIS A 38 4.59 21.47 -6.05
N TRP A 39 4.74 20.15 -6.09
CA TRP A 39 3.89 19.20 -6.83
C TRP A 39 2.37 19.37 -6.62
N LEU A 40 1.95 19.84 -5.44
CA LEU A 40 0.57 20.15 -5.12
C LEU A 40 0.19 21.61 -5.43
N LEU A 41 1.08 22.58 -5.19
CA LEU A 41 0.76 24.00 -5.38
C LEU A 41 0.84 24.44 -6.83
N ASP A 42 1.64 23.78 -7.66
CA ASP A 42 1.72 24.02 -9.10
C ASP A 42 0.43 23.59 -9.83
N GLU A 43 -0.39 22.77 -9.18
CA GLU A 43 -1.76 22.52 -9.64
C GLU A 43 -2.64 23.73 -9.31
N GLY A 44 -2.99 24.57 -10.28
CA GLY A 44 -3.81 25.76 -10.02
C GLY A 44 -5.24 25.46 -9.56
N ASP A 45 -5.77 24.28 -9.91
CA ASP A 45 -7.15 23.89 -9.61
C ASP A 45 -7.29 23.23 -8.23
N LYS A 46 -8.16 23.78 -7.38
CA LYS A 46 -8.40 23.28 -6.02
C LYS A 46 -8.93 21.84 -6.00
N THR A 47 -9.84 21.48 -6.90
CA THR A 47 -10.43 20.14 -6.96
C THR A 47 -9.37 19.11 -7.36
N LYS A 48 -8.52 19.43 -8.34
CA LYS A 48 -7.38 18.59 -8.72
C LYS A 48 -6.37 18.44 -7.59
N ARG A 49 -6.11 19.50 -6.81
CA ARG A 49 -5.29 19.39 -5.58
C ARG A 49 -5.90 18.41 -4.58
N ILE A 50 -7.21 18.49 -4.33
CA ILE A 50 -7.90 17.58 -3.41
C ILE A 50 -7.81 16.14 -3.92
N ASN A 51 -8.07 15.90 -5.21
CA ASN A 51 -7.97 14.56 -5.80
C ASN A 51 -6.54 14.00 -5.72
N LYS A 52 -5.52 14.85 -5.91
CA LYS A 52 -4.11 14.50 -5.69
C LYS A 52 -3.85 14.09 -4.24
N LEU A 53 -4.42 14.80 -3.27
CA LEU A 53 -4.32 14.45 -1.84
C LEU A 53 -5.03 13.14 -1.52
N GLU A 54 -6.25 12.91 -2.02
CA GLU A 54 -6.96 11.63 -1.82
C GLU A 54 -6.15 10.45 -2.38
N THR A 55 -5.54 10.64 -3.56
CA THR A 55 -4.66 9.64 -4.17
C THR A 55 -3.42 9.39 -3.31
N TYR A 56 -2.73 10.46 -2.90
CA TYR A 56 -1.52 10.39 -2.07
C TYR A 56 -1.77 9.73 -0.71
N LEU A 57 -2.88 10.07 -0.06
CA LEU A 57 -3.27 9.51 1.25
C LEU A 57 -3.69 8.03 1.18
N ARG A 58 -3.89 7.50 -0.03
CA ARG A 58 -4.27 6.10 -0.32
C ARG A 58 -5.54 5.66 0.42
N GLY A 59 -5.83 4.37 0.36
CA GLY A 59 -7.01 3.78 0.97
C GLY A 59 -6.74 3.19 2.35
N PHE A 60 -7.44 2.10 2.61
CA PHE A 60 -7.41 1.37 3.88
C PHE A 60 -6.10 0.60 4.10
N ASP A 61 -5.32 0.41 3.04
CA ASP A 61 -4.02 -0.24 3.04
C ASP A 61 -2.98 0.52 3.89
N GLN A 62 -3.01 1.86 3.92
CA GLN A 62 -2.10 2.65 4.76
C GLN A 62 -2.35 2.42 6.27
N PRO A 63 -3.59 2.57 6.80
CA PRO A 63 -3.91 2.18 8.17
C PRO A 63 -3.53 0.73 8.51
N MET A 64 -3.64 -0.21 7.56
CA MET A 64 -3.33 -1.62 7.81
C MET A 64 -1.85 -1.88 8.08
N LEU A 65 -0.93 -1.03 7.62
CA LEU A 65 0.49 -1.11 8.00
C LEU A 65 0.67 -0.86 9.50
N GLU A 66 0.04 0.19 10.03
CA GLU A 66 0.07 0.49 11.46
C GLU A 66 -0.65 -0.60 12.26
N VAL A 67 -1.79 -1.11 11.80
CA VAL A 67 -2.48 -2.25 12.44
C VAL A 67 -1.56 -3.47 12.54
N GLY A 68 -0.83 -3.80 11.47
CA GLY A 68 0.13 -4.90 11.47
C GLY A 68 1.24 -4.73 12.53
N GLN A 69 1.88 -3.56 12.55
CA GLN A 69 2.92 -3.23 13.54
C GLN A 69 2.40 -3.27 14.99
N ARG A 70 1.19 -2.76 15.21
CA ARG A 70 0.57 -2.78 16.54
C ARG A 70 0.14 -4.17 16.96
N TYR A 71 -0.27 -5.03 16.02
CA TYR A 71 -0.59 -6.42 16.29
C TYR A 71 0.65 -7.22 16.70
N GLU A 72 1.79 -7.00 16.04
CA GLU A 72 3.08 -7.54 16.46
C GLU A 72 3.49 -7.03 17.85
N SER A 73 3.32 -5.73 18.11
CA SER A 73 3.58 -5.15 19.43
C SER A 73 2.67 -5.72 20.52
N LEU A 74 1.39 -6.00 20.20
CA LEU A 74 0.45 -6.66 21.10
C LEU A 74 0.95 -8.07 21.45
N TYR A 75 1.40 -8.84 20.46
CA TYR A 75 1.97 -10.17 20.68
C TYR A 75 3.18 -10.11 21.63
N GLN A 76 4.15 -9.24 21.33
CA GLN A 76 5.35 -9.08 22.16
C GLN A 76 4.98 -8.67 23.60
N ALA A 77 4.04 -7.74 23.76
CA ALA A 77 3.58 -7.32 25.08
C ALA A 77 2.96 -8.47 25.89
N LEU A 78 2.28 -9.42 25.24
CA LEU A 78 1.75 -10.62 25.91
C LEU A 78 2.85 -11.62 26.28
N GLN A 79 3.91 -11.74 25.47
CA GLN A 79 5.08 -12.55 25.81
C GLN A 79 5.79 -12.02 27.05
N ASP A 80 5.90 -10.70 27.16
CA ASP A 80 6.52 -10.00 28.29
C ASP A 80 5.58 -9.86 29.50
N GLU A 81 4.37 -10.42 29.42
CA GLU A 81 3.30 -10.30 30.43
C GLU A 81 2.95 -8.83 30.79
N ASN A 82 3.21 -7.91 29.86
CA ASN A 82 2.88 -6.50 29.96
C ASN A 82 1.46 -6.24 29.44
N TYR A 83 0.47 -6.68 30.22
CA TYR A 83 -0.95 -6.63 29.83
C TYR A 83 -1.47 -5.21 29.60
N ASP A 84 -0.95 -4.21 30.33
CA ASP A 84 -1.39 -2.81 30.15
C ASP A 84 -0.91 -2.27 28.79
N PHE A 85 0.31 -2.63 28.37
CA PHE A 85 0.80 -2.29 27.04
C PHE A 85 0.10 -3.07 25.92
N ALA A 86 -0.19 -4.36 26.15
CA ALA A 86 -1.01 -5.17 25.24
C ALA A 86 -2.40 -4.53 25.01
N ALA A 87 -3.08 -4.16 26.10
CA ALA A 87 -4.38 -3.49 26.06
C ALA A 87 -4.31 -2.12 25.36
N TYR A 88 -3.21 -1.38 25.55
CA TYR A 88 -2.96 -0.14 24.82
C TYR A 88 -2.83 -0.36 23.32
N GLN A 89 -2.08 -1.38 22.87
CA GLN A 89 -1.97 -1.70 21.45
C GLN A 89 -3.32 -2.10 20.84
N TRP A 90 -4.12 -2.90 21.56
CA TRP A 90 -5.46 -3.27 21.10
C TRP A 90 -6.41 -2.06 20.96
N LYS A 91 -6.38 -1.12 21.90
CA LYS A 91 -7.10 0.15 21.79
C LYS A 91 -6.67 0.95 20.56
N LYS A 92 -5.36 0.96 20.26
CA LYS A 92 -4.83 1.70 19.12
C LYS A 92 -5.15 1.02 17.79
N ILE A 93 -5.17 -0.30 17.71
CA ILE A 93 -5.68 -1.05 16.54
C ILE A 93 -7.11 -0.62 16.23
N LYS A 94 -8.01 -0.60 17.23
CA LYS A 94 -9.39 -0.12 17.05
C LYS A 94 -9.42 1.30 16.48
N LYS A 95 -8.67 2.22 17.09
CA LYS A 95 -8.62 3.62 16.66
C LYS A 95 -8.10 3.78 15.23
N THR A 96 -7.06 3.04 14.85
CA THR A 96 -6.50 3.06 13.49
C THR A 96 -7.49 2.55 12.47
N ILE A 97 -8.26 1.50 12.80
CA ILE A 97 -9.32 0.97 11.93
C ILE A 97 -10.48 1.95 11.81
N ASP A 98 -10.97 2.51 12.91
CA ASP A 98 -12.01 3.55 12.91
C ASP A 98 -11.61 4.74 12.03
N ASN A 99 -10.36 5.20 12.14
CA ASN A 99 -9.83 6.28 11.31
C ASN A 99 -9.70 5.85 9.83
N GLY A 100 -9.28 4.61 9.57
CA GLY A 100 -9.16 4.06 8.22
C GLY A 100 -10.51 3.98 7.49
N LEU A 101 -11.61 3.79 8.22
CA LEU A 101 -12.96 3.76 7.65
C LEU A 101 -13.38 5.10 7.03
N MET A 102 -12.76 6.22 7.43
CA MET A 102 -12.93 7.49 6.72
C MET A 102 -12.45 7.39 5.27
N LYS A 103 -11.34 6.68 5.04
CA LYS A 103 -10.73 6.50 3.70
C LYS A 103 -11.46 5.45 2.86
N ARG A 104 -12.11 4.47 3.49
CA ARG A 104 -12.90 3.42 2.81
C ARG A 104 -14.17 3.06 3.60
N PRO A 105 -15.23 3.89 3.53
CA PRO A 105 -16.45 3.70 4.33
C PRO A 105 -17.17 2.38 4.05
N ALA A 106 -17.07 1.85 2.83
CA ALA A 106 -17.70 0.59 2.43
C ALA A 106 -17.25 -0.62 3.29
N ARG A 107 -16.06 -0.56 3.93
CA ARG A 107 -15.53 -1.63 4.78
C ARG A 107 -16.12 -1.64 6.20
N ARG A 108 -16.95 -0.64 6.54
CA ARG A 108 -17.50 -0.47 7.90
C ARG A 108 -18.30 -1.69 8.35
N LYS A 109 -19.15 -2.24 7.48
CA LYS A 109 -19.97 -3.42 7.80
C LYS A 109 -19.11 -4.60 8.27
N SER A 110 -18.04 -4.91 7.56
CA SER A 110 -17.13 -6.01 7.92
C SER A 110 -16.32 -5.68 9.18
N ALA A 111 -15.82 -4.45 9.29
CA ALA A 111 -15.07 -4.01 10.47
C ALA A 111 -15.93 -4.10 11.75
N ASP A 112 -17.17 -3.64 11.70
CA ASP A 112 -18.12 -3.72 12.81
C ASP A 112 -18.47 -5.17 13.16
N LEU A 113 -18.76 -5.98 12.14
CA LEU A 113 -19.15 -7.39 12.33
C LEU A 113 -18.05 -8.22 12.98
N PHE A 114 -16.81 -8.11 12.50
CA PHE A 114 -15.74 -9.00 12.93
C PHE A 114 -14.90 -8.45 14.07
N LEU A 115 -14.76 -7.13 14.18
CA LEU A 115 -13.78 -6.52 15.07
C LEU A 115 -14.39 -5.50 16.04
N LEU A 116 -15.01 -4.43 15.56
CA LEU A 116 -15.23 -3.20 16.35
C LEU A 116 -16.34 -3.29 17.41
N ASN A 117 -17.16 -4.34 17.37
CA ASN A 117 -18.25 -4.57 18.32
C ASN A 117 -17.84 -5.53 19.45
N GLN A 118 -18.60 -6.61 19.65
CA GLN A 118 -18.45 -7.55 20.76
C GLN A 118 -17.05 -8.16 20.81
N THR A 119 -16.47 -8.53 19.67
CA THR A 119 -15.11 -9.08 19.59
C THR A 119 -14.07 -8.14 20.19
N TRP A 120 -14.15 -6.83 19.92
CA TRP A 120 -13.22 -5.86 20.51
C TRP A 120 -13.26 -5.89 22.03
N LYS A 121 -14.48 -5.88 22.60
CA LYS A 121 -14.69 -5.90 24.05
C LYS A 121 -14.16 -7.19 24.67
N GLU A 122 -14.48 -8.35 24.09
CA GLU A 122 -14.02 -9.64 24.62
C GLU A 122 -12.50 -9.79 24.61
N VAL A 123 -11.85 -9.37 23.52
CA VAL A 123 -10.38 -9.38 23.44
C VAL A 123 -9.80 -8.45 24.50
N PHE A 124 -10.36 -7.24 24.64
CA PHE A 124 -9.90 -6.27 25.62
C PHE A 124 -10.04 -6.79 27.05
N ASP A 125 -11.22 -7.30 27.42
CA ASP A 125 -11.50 -7.84 28.75
C ASP A 125 -10.58 -9.04 29.07
N ASN A 126 -10.33 -9.90 28.07
CA ASN A 126 -9.41 -11.02 28.22
C ASN A 126 -7.98 -10.57 28.53
N ILE A 127 -7.46 -9.58 27.81
CA ILE A 127 -6.13 -9.01 28.06
C ILE A 127 -6.08 -8.34 29.44
N MET A 128 -7.13 -7.57 29.79
CA MET A 128 -7.21 -6.85 31.05
C MET A 128 -7.42 -7.74 32.28
N SER A 129 -7.79 -9.02 32.10
CA SER A 129 -7.83 -9.99 33.19
C SER A 129 -6.46 -10.20 33.86
N LYS A 130 -5.38 -9.90 33.13
CA LYS A 130 -3.98 -10.16 33.53
C LYS A 130 -3.67 -11.63 33.85
N ASP A 131 -4.57 -12.54 33.50
CA ASP A 131 -4.33 -13.98 33.50
C ASP A 131 -3.71 -14.37 32.16
N LYS A 132 -2.54 -15.01 32.20
CA LYS A 132 -1.78 -15.38 31.00
C LYS A 132 -2.60 -16.22 30.02
N SER A 133 -3.30 -17.24 30.52
CA SER A 133 -4.08 -18.16 29.68
C SER A 133 -5.27 -17.44 29.03
N ILE A 134 -5.97 -16.59 29.79
CA ILE A 134 -7.11 -15.81 29.30
C ILE A 134 -6.65 -14.74 28.31
N ALA A 135 -5.54 -14.04 28.59
CA ALA A 135 -5.00 -13.02 27.69
C ALA A 135 -4.61 -13.60 26.33
N TRP A 136 -3.96 -14.78 26.31
CA TRP A 136 -3.65 -15.49 25.06
C TRP A 136 -4.90 -15.96 24.30
N LYS A 137 -5.99 -16.34 24.99
CA LYS A 137 -7.29 -16.56 24.31
C LYS A 137 -7.82 -15.27 23.67
N GLY A 138 -7.60 -14.12 24.31
CA GLY A 138 -7.87 -12.80 23.72
C GLY A 138 -7.08 -12.58 22.44
N PHE A 139 -5.79 -12.89 22.43
CA PHE A 139 -4.97 -12.81 21.22
C PHE A 139 -5.50 -13.72 20.10
N ASP A 140 -5.81 -14.97 20.40
CA ASP A 140 -6.34 -15.92 19.41
C ASP A 140 -7.66 -15.42 18.78
N LYS A 141 -8.55 -14.84 19.60
CA LYS A 141 -9.78 -14.17 19.13
C LYS A 141 -9.48 -12.99 18.21
N ALA A 142 -8.49 -12.15 18.56
CA ALA A 142 -8.05 -11.05 17.72
C ALA A 142 -7.52 -11.55 16.36
N THR A 143 -6.74 -12.64 16.36
CA THR A 143 -6.26 -13.29 15.14
C THR A 143 -7.45 -13.69 14.25
N VAL A 144 -8.42 -14.44 14.79
CA VAL A 144 -9.60 -14.89 14.04
C VAL A 144 -10.40 -13.71 13.47
N ALA A 145 -10.54 -12.63 14.23
CA ALA A 145 -11.21 -11.41 13.79
C ALA A 145 -10.52 -10.78 12.56
N CYS A 146 -9.19 -10.64 12.61
CA CYS A 146 -8.39 -10.12 11.50
C CYS A 146 -8.54 -11.00 10.25
N LEU A 147 -8.37 -12.32 10.40
CA LEU A 147 -8.46 -13.27 9.29
C LEU A 147 -9.84 -13.26 8.62
N SER A 148 -10.90 -13.17 9.42
CA SER A 148 -12.30 -13.15 8.95
C SER A 148 -12.63 -11.85 8.23
N CYS A 149 -12.18 -10.71 8.76
CA CYS A 149 -12.34 -9.42 8.11
C CYS A 149 -11.63 -9.41 6.75
N HIS A 150 -10.39 -9.90 6.66
CA HIS A 150 -9.67 -9.98 5.38
C HIS A 150 -10.37 -10.87 4.35
N ALA A 151 -10.96 -11.98 4.78
CA ALA A 151 -11.73 -12.86 3.91
C ALA A 151 -13.01 -12.17 3.39
N ALA A 152 -13.77 -11.53 4.27
CA ALA A 152 -14.98 -10.78 3.89
C ALA A 152 -14.67 -9.62 2.93
N GLU A 153 -13.48 -9.05 3.05
CA GLU A 153 -12.99 -7.96 2.22
C GLU A 153 -12.27 -8.41 0.93
N GLY A 154 -12.31 -9.71 0.60
CA GLY A 154 -11.75 -10.26 -0.64
C GLY A 154 -10.22 -10.25 -0.73
N VAL A 155 -9.53 -10.12 0.41
CA VAL A 155 -8.07 -10.02 0.48
C VAL A 155 -7.46 -11.15 1.30
N SER A 156 -8.08 -12.33 1.31
CA SER A 156 -7.64 -13.48 2.12
C SER A 156 -6.19 -13.90 1.91
N PHE A 157 -5.57 -13.59 0.76
CA PHE A 157 -4.15 -13.83 0.52
C PHE A 157 -3.23 -13.14 1.56
N VAL A 158 -3.64 -12.02 2.15
CA VAL A 158 -2.87 -11.34 3.21
C VAL A 158 -2.81 -12.15 4.50
N ASN A 159 -3.67 -13.16 4.67
CA ASN A 159 -3.64 -14.05 5.82
C ASN A 159 -2.43 -14.99 5.77
N ASN A 160 -1.84 -15.23 4.60
CA ASN A 160 -0.65 -16.06 4.44
C ASN A 160 0.64 -15.24 4.64
N GLN A 161 0.79 -14.64 5.81
CA GLN A 161 1.98 -13.88 6.19
C GLN A 161 2.51 -14.30 7.56
N PRO A 162 3.81 -14.12 7.85
CA PRO A 162 4.42 -14.51 9.12
C PRO A 162 3.69 -13.96 10.36
N LEU A 163 3.11 -12.76 10.25
CA LEU A 163 2.36 -12.10 11.32
C LEU A 163 1.25 -12.97 11.92
N PHE A 164 0.60 -13.82 11.10
CA PHE A 164 -0.47 -14.72 11.57
C PHE A 164 0.04 -16.11 11.97
N ARG A 165 1.36 -16.30 12.02
CA ARG A 165 2.03 -17.55 12.46
C ARG A 165 2.82 -17.39 13.76
N LEU A 166 2.82 -16.21 14.37
CA LEU A 166 3.59 -15.89 15.58
C LEU A 166 3.44 -16.97 16.67
N ARG A 167 2.21 -17.25 17.11
CA ARG A 167 1.92 -18.28 18.13
C ARG A 167 2.27 -19.71 17.76
N VAL A 168 2.31 -20.05 16.48
CA VAL A 168 2.68 -21.40 16.03
C VAL A 168 4.19 -21.59 16.17
N ASN A 169 4.96 -20.52 15.99
CA ASN A 169 6.42 -20.56 16.06
C ASN A 169 6.93 -20.64 17.51
N ASP A 170 6.21 -20.07 18.49
CA ASP A 170 6.58 -20.13 19.91
C ASP A 170 6.48 -21.52 20.56
N LYS A 171 5.75 -22.45 19.93
CA LYS A 171 5.54 -23.80 20.48
C LYS A 171 6.62 -24.80 20.04
N LYS A 172 7.65 -24.34 19.34
CA LYS A 172 8.80 -25.15 18.91
C LYS A 172 10.00 -24.85 19.78
#